data_AF-A0A7Y0PTR6-F1
#
_entry.id   AF-A0A7Y0PTR6-F1
#
_cell.length_a   1.000
_cell.length_b   1.000
_cell.length_c   1.000
_cell.angle_alpha   90.00
_cell.angle_beta   90.00
_cell.angle_gamma   90.00
#
_symmetry.space_group_name_H-M   'P 1'
#
loop_
_entity.id
_entity.type
_entity.pdbx_description
1 polymer ?
#
loop_
_entity_poly.entity_id
_entity_poly.type
_entity_poly.pdbx_seq_one_letter_code
_entity_poly.pdbx_strand_id
1 'polypeptide(L)'
;MTAPGAMWRCPSCGRTFAATGQVHTCRALGDLDAHFARCEPAVRAVFDGVVAAVRALGPVEVLPERTRVALHARMSFAAFVPRRRWLDGHLVLARVVDSARFRRVEVYSAHNVLHAVRLTSTAELDDEFRGWLAEAYLVGVQHHRR
;
A
#
# COMPACT_ATOMS: atom_id res chain seq x y z
N MET A 1 -4.33 -20.21 12.00
CA MET A 1 -3.44 -19.28 11.28
C MET A 1 -2.76 -20.07 10.15
N THR A 2 -3.26 -19.99 8.92
CA THR A 2 -2.63 -20.69 7.78
C THR A 2 -1.35 -19.96 7.42
N ALA A 3 -0.21 -20.66 7.38
CA ALA A 3 1.04 -20.08 6.92
C ALA A 3 0.86 -19.48 5.51
N PRO A 4 1.31 -18.24 5.26
CA PRO A 4 1.26 -17.70 3.91
C PRO A 4 2.04 -18.63 2.99
N GLY A 5 1.41 -19.09 1.90
CA GLY A 5 2.07 -19.96 0.93
C GLY A 5 3.38 -19.33 0.46
N ALA A 6 4.45 -20.13 0.37
CA ALA A 6 5.81 -19.68 0.13
C ALA A 6 5.88 -18.65 -1.03
N MET A 7 6.34 -17.44 -0.72
CA MET A 7 6.50 -16.37 -1.70
C MET A 7 7.84 -16.52 -2.40
N TRP A 8 7.85 -16.35 -3.73
CA TRP A 8 9.08 -16.34 -4.49
C TRP A 8 9.76 -14.98 -4.36
N ARG A 9 11.05 -14.98 -4.01
CA ARG A 9 11.88 -13.77 -3.98
C ARG A 9 12.65 -13.66 -5.28
N CYS A 10 12.49 -12.54 -5.98
CA CYS A 10 13.26 -12.28 -7.19
C CYS A 10 14.76 -12.16 -6.85
N PRO A 11 15.65 -12.95 -7.47
CA PRO A 11 17.08 -12.90 -7.17
C PRO A 11 17.77 -11.61 -7.62
N SER A 12 17.14 -10.85 -8.54
CA SER A 12 17.71 -9.61 -9.09
C SER A 12 17.29 -8.36 -8.30
N CYS A 13 16.01 -8.22 -7.93
CA CYS A 13 15.53 -7.02 -7.23
C CYS A 13 15.16 -7.23 -5.75
N GLY A 14 15.15 -8.48 -5.27
CA GLY A 14 14.86 -8.81 -3.87
C GLY A 14 13.39 -8.72 -3.45
N ARG A 15 12.49 -8.27 -4.34
CA ARG A 15 11.04 -8.22 -4.08
C ARG A 15 10.44 -9.61 -4.01
N THR A 16 9.40 -9.76 -3.18
CA THR A 16 8.63 -10.99 -3.05
C THR A 16 7.39 -10.96 -3.96
N PHE A 17 6.99 -12.14 -4.44
CA PHE A 17 5.83 -12.31 -5.31
C PHE A 17 5.10 -13.61 -5.00
N ALA A 18 3.80 -13.62 -5.28
CA ALA A 18 2.92 -14.76 -5.07
C ALA A 18 3.22 -15.96 -6.00
N ALA A 19 3.75 -15.70 -7.20
CA ALA A 19 4.06 -16.70 -8.21
C ALA A 19 5.55 -16.70 -8.55
N THR A 20 6.12 -17.89 -8.69
CA THR A 20 7.52 -18.08 -9.14
C THR A 20 7.71 -17.52 -10.55
N GLY A 21 8.77 -16.74 -10.75
CA GLY A 21 9.09 -16.17 -12.06
C GLY A 21 8.09 -15.14 -12.57
N GLN A 22 7.27 -14.55 -11.69
CA GLN A 22 6.27 -13.54 -12.08
C GLN A 22 6.94 -12.41 -12.87
N VAL A 23 6.42 -12.12 -14.06
CA VAL A 23 6.87 -10.98 -14.88
C VAL A 23 6.55 -9.69 -14.13
N HIS A 24 7.56 -8.84 -13.99
CA HIS A 24 7.45 -7.55 -13.30
C HIS A 24 8.51 -6.59 -13.83
N THR A 25 8.32 -5.30 -13.54
CA THR A 25 9.39 -4.32 -13.70
C THR A 25 10.48 -4.59 -12.66
N CYS A 26 11.47 -5.38 -13.05
CA CYS A 26 12.57 -5.78 -12.19
C CYS A 26 13.53 -4.60 -11.98
N ARG A 27 13.45 -3.99 -10.80
CA ARG A 27 14.31 -2.88 -10.40
C ARG A 27 14.54 -2.93 -8.89
N ALA A 28 15.78 -2.70 -8.48
CA ALA A 28 16.14 -2.61 -7.07
C ALA A 28 15.29 -1.55 -6.35
N LEU A 29 14.97 -1.84 -5.10
CA LEU A 29 14.32 -0.90 -4.19
C LEU A 29 15.29 0.23 -3.84
N GLY A 30 14.76 1.44 -3.67
CA GLY A 30 15.52 2.61 -3.27
C GLY A 30 15.63 2.76 -1.75
N ASP A 31 16.13 3.92 -1.33
CA ASP A 31 16.03 4.37 0.05
C ASP A 31 14.64 4.96 0.30
N LEU A 32 14.00 4.57 1.40
CA LEU A 32 12.71 5.09 1.82
C LEU A 32 12.80 6.59 2.17
N ASP A 33 13.86 7.00 2.88
CA ASP A 33 13.99 8.36 3.38
C ASP A 33 14.20 9.36 2.23
N ALA A 34 14.83 8.93 1.14
CA ALA A 34 14.95 9.70 -0.09
C ALA A 34 13.60 10.18 -0.67
N HIS A 35 12.50 9.44 -0.46
CA HIS A 35 11.17 9.89 -0.90
C HIS A 35 10.64 11.09 -0.10
N PHE A 36 11.12 11.27 1.13
CA PHE A 36 10.65 12.30 2.05
C PHE A 36 11.62 13.47 2.20
N ALA A 37 12.82 13.41 1.62
CA ALA A 37 13.88 14.41 1.79
C ALA A 37 13.47 15.88 1.48
N ARG A 38 12.44 16.08 0.65
CA ARG A 38 11.90 17.41 0.30
C ARG A 38 10.47 17.64 0.79
N CYS A 39 9.99 16.79 1.68
CA CYS A 39 8.64 16.85 2.24
C CYS A 39 8.65 17.50 3.62
N GLU A 40 7.52 18.10 4.00
CA GLU A 40 7.31 18.55 5.37
C GLU A 40 7.25 17.34 6.32
N PRO A 41 7.72 17.46 7.57
CA PRO A 41 7.71 16.37 8.54
C PRO A 41 6.32 15.75 8.75
N ALA A 42 5.26 16.55 8.64
CA ALA A 42 3.88 16.08 8.73
C ALA A 42 3.55 15.01 7.68
N VAL A 43 4.10 15.09 6.47
CA VAL A 43 3.88 14.10 5.40
C VAL A 43 4.49 12.76 5.77
N ARG A 44 5.69 12.78 6.37
CA ARG A 44 6.34 11.57 6.89
C ARG A 44 5.53 10.99 8.05
N ALA A 45 5.08 11.83 8.98
CA ALA A 45 4.25 11.38 10.10
C ALA A 45 2.94 10.70 9.65
N VAL A 46 2.29 11.22 8.60
CA VAL A 46 1.12 10.56 7.99
C VAL A 46 1.49 9.20 7.43
N PHE A 47 2.56 9.10 6.64
CA PHE A 47 3.00 7.83 6.07
C PHE A 47 3.35 6.80 7.17
N ASP A 48 4.10 7.21 8.20
CA ASP A 48 4.46 6.35 9.31
C ASP A 48 3.22 5.89 10.09
N GLY A 49 2.23 6.76 10.27
CA GLY A 49 0.94 6.41 10.87
C GLY A 49 0.18 5.36 10.06
N VAL A 50 0.18 5.46 8.73
CA VAL A 50 -0.38 4.43 7.84
C VAL A 50 0.36 3.11 8.01
N VAL A 51 1.70 3.12 7.96
CA VAL A 51 2.51 1.91 8.12
C VAL A 51 2.27 1.25 9.49
N ALA A 52 2.16 2.04 10.56
CA ALA A 52 1.87 1.54 11.89
C ALA A 52 0.48 0.89 11.96
N ALA A 53 -0.54 1.53 11.40
CA ALA A 53 -1.90 0.99 11.35
C ALA A 53 -1.96 -0.35 10.60
N VAL A 54 -1.26 -0.46 9.47
CA VAL A 54 -1.21 -1.71 8.69
C VAL A 54 -0.41 -2.79 9.39
N ARG A 55 0.73 -2.45 10.01
CA ARG A 55 1.56 -3.42 10.76
C ARG A 55 0.83 -4.02 11.97
N ALA A 56 -0.12 -3.29 12.55
CA ALA A 56 -0.97 -3.81 13.62
C ALA A 56 -1.92 -4.93 13.15
N LEU A 57 -2.17 -5.04 11.84
CA LEU A 57 -3.02 -6.08 11.24
C LEU A 57 -2.24 -7.34 10.90
N GLY A 58 -0.94 -7.21 10.60
CA GLY A 58 -0.06 -8.34 10.30
C GLY A 58 1.18 -7.96 9.49
N PRO A 59 1.95 -8.96 8.99
CA PRO A 59 3.17 -8.73 8.23
C PRO A 59 2.94 -7.89 6.97
N VAL A 60 3.81 -6.91 6.75
CA VAL A 60 3.83 -6.05 5.56
C VAL A 60 5.26 -5.68 5.19
N GLU A 61 5.59 -5.81 3.92
CA GLU A 61 6.81 -5.27 3.33
C GLU A 61 6.54 -3.84 2.84
N VAL A 62 7.45 -2.92 3.18
CA VAL A 62 7.45 -1.55 2.66
C VAL A 62 8.44 -1.49 1.51
N LEU A 63 7.93 -1.24 0.31
CA LEU A 63 8.71 -1.29 -0.93
C LEU A 63 8.92 0.14 -1.47
N PRO A 64 10.07 0.78 -1.23
CA PRO A 64 10.40 2.07 -1.83
C PRO A 64 10.74 1.89 -3.33
N GLU A 65 9.69 1.85 -4.16
CA GLU A 65 9.82 1.82 -5.62
C GLU A 65 10.24 3.20 -6.13
N ARG A 66 10.79 3.28 -7.36
CA ARG A 66 11.34 4.54 -7.92
C ARG A 66 10.44 5.77 -7.74
N THR A 67 9.13 5.63 -7.93
CA THR A 67 8.19 6.77 -7.97
C THR A 67 7.24 6.81 -6.79
N ARG A 68 7.21 5.78 -5.95
CA ARG A 68 6.21 5.59 -4.90
C ARG A 68 6.68 4.56 -3.87
N VAL A 69 6.09 4.59 -2.69
CA VAL A 69 6.29 3.57 -1.67
C VAL A 69 5.06 2.67 -1.63
N ALA A 70 5.23 1.40 -1.99
CA ALA A 70 4.16 0.41 -1.98
C ALA A 70 4.14 -0.36 -0.65
N LEU A 71 2.94 -0.65 -0.15
CA LEU A 71 2.73 -1.59 0.95
C LEU A 71 2.32 -2.94 0.37
N HIS A 72 3.06 -3.98 0.74
CA HIS A 72 3.00 -5.29 0.13
C HIS A 72 2.81 -6.37 1.18
N ALA A 73 1.88 -7.29 0.95
CA ALA A 73 1.75 -8.52 1.72
C ALA A 73 2.01 -9.70 0.80
N ARG A 74 0.97 -10.36 0.28
CA ARG A 74 1.11 -11.32 -0.84
C ARG A 74 1.07 -10.61 -2.20
N MET A 75 0.39 -9.47 -2.26
CA MET A 75 0.40 -8.51 -3.35
C MET A 75 0.48 -7.08 -2.80
N SER A 76 0.79 -6.10 -3.66
CA SER A 76 0.74 -4.69 -3.28
C SER A 76 -0.71 -4.21 -3.24
N PHE A 77 -1.15 -3.73 -2.08
CA PHE A 77 -2.55 -3.33 -1.84
C PHE A 77 -2.71 -1.83 -1.54
N ALA A 78 -1.61 -1.13 -1.31
CA ALA A 78 -1.59 0.32 -1.22
C ALA A 78 -0.27 0.86 -1.77
N ALA A 79 -0.27 2.09 -2.28
CA ALA A 79 0.97 2.79 -2.55
C ALA A 79 0.81 4.30 -2.36
N PHE A 80 1.90 4.94 -1.96
CA PHE A 80 1.93 6.35 -1.57
C PHE A 80 3.04 7.10 -2.30
N VAL A 81 2.75 8.34 -2.67
CA VAL A 81 3.66 9.28 -3.32
C VAL A 81 3.74 10.52 -2.44
N PRO A 82 4.82 10.67 -1.64
CA PRO A 82 5.04 11.86 -0.85
C PRO A 82 5.15 13.09 -1.75
N ARG A 83 4.38 14.12 -1.43
CA ARG A 83 4.52 15.48 -1.99
C ARG A 83 4.98 16.40 -0.89
N ARG A 84 5.35 17.64 -1.26
CA ARG A 84 5.92 18.59 -0.30
C ARG A 84 5.04 18.78 0.95
N ARG A 85 3.72 18.84 0.80
CA ARG A 85 2.76 19.16 1.88
C ARG A 85 1.64 18.15 2.10
N TRP A 86 1.62 17.06 1.34
CA TRP A 86 0.58 16.04 1.44
C TRP A 86 1.11 14.69 0.94
N LEU A 87 0.40 13.62 1.27
CA LEU A 87 0.66 12.28 0.80
C LEU A 87 -0.45 11.89 -0.18
N ASP A 88 -0.13 11.81 -1.47
CA ASP A 88 -1.04 11.18 -2.43
C ASP A 88 -0.91 9.66 -2.26
N GLY A 89 -1.99 8.93 -2.39
CA GLY A 89 -1.94 7.48 -2.31
C GLY A 89 -3.13 6.81 -2.96
N HIS A 90 -3.12 5.48 -2.92
CA HIS A 90 -4.30 4.70 -3.23
C HIS A 90 -4.37 3.45 -2.37
N LEU A 91 -5.60 2.97 -2.18
CA LEU A 91 -5.93 1.69 -1.57
C LEU A 91 -6.60 0.79 -2.62
N VAL A 92 -6.31 -0.50 -2.61
CA VAL A 92 -7.04 -1.50 -3.40
C VAL A 92 -8.05 -2.18 -2.48
N LEU A 93 -9.33 -1.99 -2.77
CA LEU A 93 -10.45 -2.56 -2.02
C LEU A 93 -11.18 -3.63 -2.84
N ALA A 94 -11.94 -4.50 -2.15
CA ALA A 94 -12.68 -5.60 -2.78
C ALA A 94 -14.07 -5.19 -3.29
N ARG A 95 -14.43 -3.92 -3.13
CA ARG A 95 -15.70 -3.31 -3.53
C ARG A 95 -15.50 -1.82 -3.81
N VAL A 96 -16.47 -1.19 -4.45
CA VAL A 96 -16.53 0.27 -4.55
C VAL A 96 -16.97 0.86 -3.21
N VAL A 97 -16.27 1.90 -2.77
CA VAL A 97 -16.66 2.73 -1.62
C VAL A 97 -16.92 4.14 -2.13
N ASP A 98 -18.14 4.62 -1.92
CA ASP A 98 -18.49 6.01 -2.18
C ASP A 98 -18.15 6.87 -0.95
N SER A 99 -17.15 7.74 -1.09
CA SER A 99 -16.74 8.67 -0.06
C SER A 99 -16.06 9.89 -0.70
N ALA A 100 -16.38 11.08 -0.19
CA ALA A 100 -15.76 12.33 -0.62
C ALA A 100 -14.24 12.39 -0.37
N ARG A 101 -13.70 11.49 0.48
CA ARG A 101 -12.25 11.35 0.72
C ARG A 101 -11.53 10.72 -0.47
N PHE A 102 -12.23 9.95 -1.30
CA PHE A 102 -11.66 9.38 -2.51
C PHE A 102 -11.80 10.35 -3.67
N ARG A 103 -10.64 10.74 -4.22
CA ARG A 103 -10.55 11.67 -5.35
C ARG A 103 -10.85 11.01 -6.68
N ARG A 104 -10.68 9.68 -6.75
CA ARG A 104 -10.89 8.87 -7.94
C ARG A 104 -11.07 7.42 -7.54
N VAL A 105 -11.98 6.73 -8.21
CA VAL A 105 -12.20 5.29 -8.07
C VAL A 105 -12.04 4.65 -9.44
N GLU A 106 -11.19 3.62 -9.55
CA GLU A 106 -10.92 2.87 -10.78
C GLU A 106 -11.20 1.39 -10.54
N VAL A 107 -12.11 0.80 -11.30
CA VAL A 107 -12.49 -0.62 -11.20
C VAL A 107 -11.68 -1.42 -12.20
N TYR A 108 -10.77 -2.28 -11.71
CA TYR A 108 -10.03 -3.22 -12.55
C TYR A 108 -10.71 -4.59 -12.63
N SER A 109 -11.33 -5.03 -11.52
CA SER A 109 -12.18 -6.22 -11.47
C SER A 109 -13.11 -6.17 -10.25
N ALA A 110 -13.99 -7.16 -10.10
CA ALA A 110 -14.96 -7.24 -9.00
C ALA A 110 -14.31 -7.18 -7.59
N HIS A 111 -13.05 -7.60 -7.45
CA HIS A 111 -12.32 -7.60 -6.18
C HIS A 111 -11.00 -6.80 -6.23
N ASN A 112 -10.88 -5.90 -7.21
CA ASN A 112 -9.73 -5.03 -7.39
C ASN A 112 -10.21 -3.65 -7.82
N VAL A 113 -10.52 -2.83 -6.82
CA VAL A 113 -10.98 -1.46 -7.01
C VAL A 113 -10.00 -0.50 -6.36
N LEU A 114 -9.33 0.30 -7.17
CA LEU A 114 -8.37 1.30 -6.72
C LEU A 114 -9.12 2.57 -6.30
N HIS A 115 -8.87 3.01 -5.07
CA HIS A 115 -9.41 4.25 -4.50
C HIS A 115 -8.26 5.21 -4.22
N ALA A 116 -8.18 6.30 -4.97
CA ALA A 116 -7.14 7.31 -4.83
C ALA A 116 -7.51 8.30 -3.71
N VAL A 117 -6.57 8.58 -2.82
CA VAL A 117 -6.73 9.48 -1.66
C VAL A 117 -5.62 10.51 -1.61
N ARG A 118 -5.88 11.63 -0.94
CA ARG A 118 -4.87 12.59 -0.51
C ARG A 118 -5.00 12.80 0.98
N LEU A 119 -3.91 12.62 1.70
CA LEU A 119 -3.84 12.84 3.15
C LEU A 119 -2.92 14.02 3.44
N THR A 120 -3.32 14.89 4.35
CA THR A 120 -2.58 16.09 4.73
C THR A 120 -2.17 16.09 6.20
N SER A 121 -2.86 15.31 7.03
CA SER A 121 -2.62 15.24 8.47
C SER A 121 -2.90 13.84 9.03
N THR A 122 -2.31 13.54 10.19
CA THR A 122 -2.54 12.28 10.90
C THR A 122 -3.96 12.18 11.48
N ALA A 123 -4.68 13.29 11.60
CA ALA A 123 -6.08 13.31 12.03
C ALA A 123 -7.01 12.63 11.01
N GLU A 124 -6.60 12.54 9.74
CA GLU A 124 -7.33 11.81 8.70
C GLU A 124 -7.12 10.28 8.79
N LEU A 125 -6.24 9.81 9.69
CA LEU A 125 -6.06 8.39 10.00
C LEU A 125 -7.00 7.96 11.14
N ASP A 126 -8.26 8.38 11.02
CA ASP A 126 -9.35 8.02 11.93
C ASP A 126 -9.84 6.58 11.70
N ASP A 127 -10.87 6.18 12.46
CA ASP A 127 -11.39 4.82 12.43
C ASP A 127 -11.97 4.43 11.06
N GLU A 128 -12.52 5.39 10.32
CA GLU A 128 -13.02 5.16 8.97
C GLU A 128 -11.85 4.81 8.03
N PHE A 129 -10.82 5.64 7.99
CA PHE A 129 -9.66 5.39 7.12
C PHE A 129 -8.91 4.11 7.53
N ARG A 130 -8.80 3.83 8.84
CA ARG A 130 -8.24 2.57 9.35
C ARG A 130 -9.06 1.36 8.94
N GLY A 131 -10.39 1.49 8.89
CA GLY A 131 -11.28 0.46 8.34
C GLY A 131 -10.96 0.14 6.89
N TRP A 132 -10.74 1.15 6.05
CA TRP A 132 -10.33 0.94 4.65
C TRP A 132 -8.93 0.35 4.52
N LEU A 133 -7.98 0.74 5.39
CA LEU A 133 -6.65 0.12 5.43
C LEU A 133 -6.75 -1.37 5.79
N ALA A 134 -7.63 -1.74 6.72
CA ALA A 134 -7.86 -3.13 7.08
C ALA A 134 -8.46 -3.93 5.92
N GLU A 135 -9.45 -3.38 5.23
CA GLU A 135 -10.01 -4.01 4.03
C GLU A 135 -8.94 -4.18 2.93
N ALA A 136 -8.14 -3.14 2.67
CA ALA A 136 -7.05 -3.20 1.70
C ALA A 136 -5.99 -4.26 2.08
N TYR A 137 -5.66 -4.37 3.37
CA TYR A 137 -4.74 -5.39 3.86
C TYR A 137 -5.26 -6.80 3.57
N LEU A 138 -6.57 -7.05 3.76
CA LEU A 138 -7.20 -8.34 3.44
C LEU A 138 -7.12 -8.70 1.94
N VAL A 139 -7.24 -7.70 1.07
CA VAL A 139 -6.95 -7.87 -0.38
C VAL A 139 -5.48 -8.21 -0.59
N GLY A 140 -4.58 -7.50 0.10
CA GLY A 140 -3.14 -7.69 0.05
C GLY A 140 -2.67 -9.10 0.38
N VAL A 141 -3.29 -9.74 1.38
CA VAL A 141 -3.00 -11.13 1.75
C VAL A 141 -3.73 -12.16 0.86
N GLN A 142 -4.61 -11.71 -0.03
CA GLN A 142 -5.43 -12.55 -0.93
C GLN A 142 -6.29 -13.59 -0.19
N HIS A 143 -6.90 -13.24 0.95
CA HIS A 143 -7.73 -14.18 1.71
C HIS A 143 -8.98 -14.67 0.96
N HIS A 144 -9.33 -14.06 -0.18
CA HIS A 144 -10.55 -14.33 -0.95
C HIS A 144 -10.37 -15.40 -2.04
N ARG A 145 -9.15 -15.93 -2.24
CA ARG A 145 -8.86 -16.93 -3.28
C ARG A 145 -9.12 -18.38 -2.83
N ARG A 146 -10.17 -18.62 -2.06
CA ARG A 146 -10.69 -19.98 -1.81
C ARG A 146 -11.82 -20.29 -2.78
#